data_AF-A0A0A1UA39-F1
#
_entry.id   AF-A0A0A1UA39-F1
#
_cell.length_a   1.000
_cell.length_b   1.000
_cell.length_c   1.000
_cell.angle_alpha   90.00
_cell.angle_beta   90.00
_cell.angle_gamma   90.00
#
_symmetry.space_group_name_H-M   'P 1'
#
loop_
_entity.id
_entity.type
_entity.pdbx_description
1 polymer ?
#
loop_
_entity_poly.entity_id
_entity_poly.type
_entity_poly.pdbx_seq_one_letter_code
_entity_poly.pdbx_strand_id
1 'polypeptide(L)'
;RISFSNSSPNSVLLFRGVVNAMSNIITLLPVLPKPYADKAIEKVYGIYNNLLTGSYVPYGVLIFYNDPALNNMVETSVKLVCMRNNDEILTDPKLRSIIFVMLNGLFTTLHKFVFKLSNEPFQKFLSLLIAGLKMTDNNVVRTCITIITIIFELVDNIQARETEDMNDYQRKMEDFSETFKMMTKASLDAYLFSSIQGRAIGCLASLMKRYRYFDEYAQQYLIAQKNEVQTQLIIKSFQTIKNAVENPQFPDILSKTLNEMRGNIDSD
;
A
#
# COMPACT_ATOMS: atom_id res chain seq x y z
N ARG A 1 22.24 -10.89 15.35
CA ARG A 1 21.69 -9.52 15.22
C ARG A 1 22.77 -8.56 15.70
N ILE A 2 23.32 -7.73 14.82
CA ILE A 2 24.24 -6.66 15.22
C ILE A 2 23.38 -5.40 15.33
N SER A 3 23.33 -4.77 16.50
CA SER A 3 22.55 -3.56 16.74
C SER A 3 23.47 -2.39 16.97
N PHE A 4 23.35 -1.39 16.12
CA PHE A 4 24.02 -0.10 16.25
C PHE A 4 22.97 1.00 16.39
N SER A 5 23.33 2.14 16.97
CA SER A 5 22.43 3.30 16.94
C SER A 5 22.29 3.83 15.50
N ASN A 6 21.12 4.37 15.17
CA ASN A 6 20.77 4.84 13.82
C ASN A 6 21.63 6.02 13.34
N SER A 7 22.37 6.65 14.25
CA SER A 7 23.32 7.74 13.96
C SER A 7 24.78 7.30 14.00
N SER A 8 25.08 6.04 14.34
CA SER A 8 26.46 5.57 14.42
C SER A 8 27.10 5.45 13.02
N PRO A 9 28.41 5.74 12.89
CA PRO A 9 29.13 5.48 11.64
C PRO A 9 29.06 4.01 11.20
N ASN A 10 29.03 3.08 12.15
CA ASN A 10 28.96 1.64 11.88
C ASN A 10 27.62 1.23 11.26
N SER A 11 26.49 1.84 11.65
CA SER A 11 25.20 1.54 11.03
C SER A 11 25.14 2.05 9.59
N VAL A 12 25.71 3.24 9.33
CA VAL A 12 25.83 3.81 7.98
C VAL A 12 26.69 2.93 7.08
N LEU A 13 27.87 2.52 7.54
CA LEU A 13 28.77 1.64 6.77
C LEU A 13 28.14 0.28 6.52
N LEU A 14 27.49 -0.31 7.53
CA LEU A 14 26.80 -1.59 7.39
C LEU A 14 25.65 -1.48 6.37
N PHE A 15 24.81 -0.44 6.48
CA PHE A 15 23.71 -0.23 5.54
C PHE A 15 24.21 -0.09 4.11
N ARG A 16 25.23 0.74 3.87
CA ARG A 16 25.85 0.92 2.55
C ARG A 16 26.43 -0.39 2.01
N GLY A 17 27.17 -1.12 2.84
CA GLY A 17 27.77 -2.40 2.47
C GLY A 17 26.71 -3.44 2.08
N VAL A 18 25.64 -3.54 2.85
CA VAL A 18 24.52 -4.47 2.57
C VAL A 18 23.78 -4.05 1.31
N VAL A 19 23.40 -2.78 1.14
CA VAL A 19 22.70 -2.32 -0.07
C VAL A 19 23.55 -2.55 -1.32
N ASN A 20 24.86 -2.25 -1.28
CA ASN A 20 25.77 -2.48 -2.40
C ASN A 20 25.90 -3.98 -2.73
N ALA A 21 26.10 -4.83 -1.72
CA ALA A 21 26.17 -6.28 -1.91
C ALA A 21 24.88 -6.84 -2.51
N MET A 22 23.72 -6.41 -1.99
CA MET A 22 22.42 -6.84 -2.52
C MET A 22 22.18 -6.35 -3.94
N SER A 23 22.56 -5.11 -4.27
CA SER A 23 22.48 -4.58 -5.65
C SER A 23 23.24 -5.45 -6.64
N ASN A 24 24.46 -5.87 -6.28
CA ASN A 24 25.27 -6.77 -7.09
C ASN A 24 24.62 -8.15 -7.24
N ILE A 25 24.12 -8.72 -6.13
CA ILE A 25 23.42 -10.03 -6.17
C ILE A 25 22.19 -9.95 -7.06
N ILE A 26 21.36 -8.91 -6.92
CA ILE A 26 20.13 -8.74 -7.70
C ILE A 26 20.41 -8.66 -9.19
N THR A 27 21.51 -7.99 -9.57
CA THR A 27 21.94 -7.89 -10.98
C THR A 27 22.35 -9.25 -11.56
N LEU A 28 22.83 -10.18 -10.73
CA LEU A 28 23.23 -11.53 -11.14
C LEU A 28 22.07 -12.54 -11.17
N LEU A 29 20.94 -12.26 -10.50
CA LEU A 29 19.81 -13.16 -10.41
C LEU A 29 19.29 -13.68 -11.77
N PRO A 30 19.18 -12.86 -12.84
CA PRO A 30 18.70 -13.34 -14.14
C PRO A 30 19.62 -14.39 -14.79
N VAL A 31 20.90 -14.42 -14.41
CA VAL A 31 21.92 -15.31 -14.97
C VAL A 31 21.95 -16.65 -14.22
N LEU A 32 21.43 -16.69 -13.00
CA LEU A 32 21.44 -17.90 -12.18
C LEU A 32 20.37 -18.91 -12.65
N PRO A 33 20.62 -20.21 -12.52
CA PRO A 33 19.59 -21.21 -12.75
C PRO A 33 18.42 -20.98 -11.78
N LYS A 34 17.18 -21.11 -12.28
CA LYS A 34 15.93 -20.84 -11.55
C LYS A 34 15.92 -21.30 -10.08
N PRO A 35 16.26 -22.56 -9.72
CA PRO A 35 16.18 -23.01 -8.32
C PRO A 35 17.13 -22.27 -7.37
N TYR A 36 18.26 -21.76 -7.88
CA TYR A 36 19.19 -20.95 -7.09
C TYR A 36 18.74 -19.49 -7.05
N ALA A 37 18.22 -18.96 -8.16
CA ALA A 37 17.66 -17.61 -8.24
C ALA A 37 16.50 -17.42 -7.26
N ASP A 38 15.57 -18.38 -7.19
CA ASP A 38 14.38 -18.31 -6.33
C ASP A 38 14.78 -18.26 -4.84
N LYS A 39 15.70 -19.14 -4.44
CA LYS A 39 16.24 -19.15 -3.06
C LYS A 39 17.00 -17.87 -2.73
N ALA A 40 17.76 -17.34 -3.69
CA ALA A 40 18.49 -16.09 -3.50
C ALA A 40 17.51 -14.91 -3.34
N ILE A 41 16.44 -14.85 -4.15
CA ILE A 41 15.39 -13.84 -4.06
C ILE A 41 14.73 -13.83 -2.68
N GLU A 42 14.31 -15.00 -2.17
CA GLU A 42 13.73 -15.11 -0.83
C GLU A 42 14.67 -14.56 0.26
N LYS A 43 15.97 -14.86 0.17
CA LYS A 43 16.97 -14.38 1.13
C LYS A 43 17.19 -12.87 1.03
N VAL A 44 17.26 -12.34 -0.19
CA VAL A 44 17.42 -10.91 -0.44
C VAL A 44 16.22 -10.14 0.14
N TYR A 45 15.00 -10.60 -0.11
CA TYR A 45 13.82 -9.99 0.50
C TYR A 45 13.85 -10.07 2.03
N GLY A 46 14.27 -11.19 2.61
CA GLY A 46 14.43 -11.32 4.06
C GLY A 46 15.41 -10.30 4.64
N ILE A 47 16.51 -10.02 3.93
CA ILE A 47 17.49 -9.00 4.32
C ILE A 47 16.88 -7.60 4.23
N TYR A 48 16.19 -7.26 3.14
CA TYR A 48 15.54 -5.96 2.99
C TYR A 48 14.43 -5.74 4.01
N ASN A 49 13.61 -6.76 4.29
CA ASN A 49 12.59 -6.70 5.34
C ASN A 49 13.22 -6.42 6.69
N ASN A 50 14.30 -7.13 7.05
CA ASN A 50 15.01 -6.86 8.29
C ASN A 50 15.51 -5.41 8.35
N LEU A 51 16.08 -4.87 7.27
CA LEU A 51 16.54 -3.48 7.23
C LEU A 51 15.39 -2.48 7.44
N LEU A 52 14.29 -2.65 6.70
CA LEU A 52 13.15 -1.72 6.71
C LEU A 52 12.35 -1.79 8.01
N THR A 53 12.04 -2.99 8.51
CA THR A 53 11.21 -3.15 9.72
C THR A 53 12.01 -3.13 11.01
N GLY A 54 13.31 -3.41 10.95
CA GLY A 54 14.19 -3.50 12.12
C GLY A 54 14.80 -2.17 12.56
N SER A 55 14.34 -1.05 12.01
CA SER A 55 14.89 0.29 12.28
C SER A 55 16.39 0.42 11.99
N TYR A 56 16.94 -0.39 11.06
CA TYR A 56 18.37 -0.38 10.73
C TYR A 56 18.75 0.62 9.64
N VAL A 57 17.77 1.35 9.07
CA VAL A 57 18.03 2.40 8.08
C VAL A 57 18.47 3.68 8.78
N PRO A 58 19.72 4.15 8.61
CA PRO A 58 20.20 5.41 9.19
C PRO A 58 19.71 6.61 8.36
N TYR A 59 18.38 6.72 8.26
CA TYR A 59 17.68 7.57 7.29
C TYR A 59 18.08 9.05 7.38
N GLY A 60 18.10 9.62 8.59
CA GLY A 60 18.40 11.05 8.79
C GLY A 60 19.82 11.42 8.34
N VAL A 61 20.81 10.60 8.68
CA VAL A 61 22.21 10.83 8.31
C VAL A 61 22.39 10.69 6.79
N LEU A 62 21.82 9.64 6.19
CA LEU A 62 21.94 9.40 4.76
C LEU A 62 21.26 10.50 3.92
N ILE A 63 20.11 11.03 4.36
CA ILE A 63 19.48 12.17 3.71
C ILE A 63 20.33 13.43 3.83
N PHE A 64 20.89 13.71 5.01
CA PHE A 64 21.69 14.90 5.23
C PHE A 64 22.93 14.95 4.31
N TYR A 65 23.54 13.79 4.06
CA TYR A 65 24.70 13.67 3.16
C TYR A 65 24.34 13.38 1.70
N ASN A 66 23.05 13.33 1.35
CA ASN A 66 22.56 12.94 0.02
C ASN A 66 23.18 11.62 -0.47
N ASP A 67 23.27 10.62 0.43
CA ASP A 67 23.93 9.35 0.14
C ASP A 67 23.05 8.51 -0.82
N PRO A 68 23.63 7.97 -1.92
CA PRO A 68 22.87 7.24 -2.93
C PRO A 68 22.34 5.89 -2.43
N ALA A 69 22.77 5.38 -1.27
CA ALA A 69 22.34 4.08 -0.76
C ALA A 69 20.82 3.98 -0.55
N LEU A 70 20.15 5.09 -0.19
CA LEU A 70 18.69 5.09 -0.05
C LEU A 70 17.99 4.92 -1.41
N ASN A 71 18.41 5.68 -2.42
CA ASN A 71 17.92 5.55 -3.79
C ASN A 71 18.18 4.14 -4.34
N ASN A 72 19.41 3.66 -4.20
CA ASN A 72 19.81 2.33 -4.66
C ASN A 72 18.95 1.24 -4.03
N MET A 73 18.61 1.35 -2.75
CA MET A 73 17.72 0.38 -2.08
C MET A 73 16.31 0.38 -2.69
N VAL A 74 15.75 1.55 -3.01
CA VAL A 74 14.42 1.61 -3.64
C VAL A 74 14.46 1.07 -5.07
N GLU A 75 15.45 1.45 -5.87
CA GLU A 75 15.60 0.96 -7.25
C GLU A 75 15.79 -0.56 -7.32
N THR A 76 16.61 -1.12 -6.42
CA THR A 76 16.82 -2.57 -6.34
C THR A 76 15.59 -3.30 -5.81
N SER A 77 14.83 -2.69 -4.90
CA SER A 77 13.53 -3.22 -4.46
C SER A 77 12.50 -3.25 -5.60
N VAL A 78 12.47 -2.22 -6.44
CA VAL A 78 11.64 -2.19 -7.66
C VAL A 78 12.05 -3.33 -8.60
N LYS A 79 13.35 -3.47 -8.89
CA LYS A 79 13.85 -4.56 -9.75
C LYS A 79 13.42 -5.94 -9.25
N LEU A 80 13.54 -6.19 -7.94
CA LEU A 80 13.10 -7.45 -7.32
C LEU A 80 11.61 -7.72 -7.52
N VAL A 81 10.74 -6.73 -7.27
CA VAL A 81 9.29 -6.89 -7.46
C VAL A 81 8.94 -7.08 -8.93
N CYS A 82 9.62 -6.38 -9.84
CA CYS A 82 9.39 -6.48 -11.28
C CYS A 82 9.93 -7.77 -11.91
N MET A 83 10.83 -8.52 -11.24
CA MET A 83 11.29 -9.84 -11.71
C MET A 83 10.21 -10.92 -11.69
N ARG A 84 9.07 -10.66 -11.03
CA ARG A 84 7.97 -11.61 -10.89
C ARG A 84 6.66 -11.04 -11.42
N ASN A 85 5.86 -11.93 -11.98
CA ASN A 85 4.50 -11.61 -12.39
C ASN A 85 3.62 -11.41 -11.15
N ASN A 86 2.58 -10.58 -11.26
CA ASN A 86 1.68 -10.35 -10.12
C ASN A 86 1.01 -11.65 -9.68
N ASP A 87 0.59 -12.49 -10.64
CA ASP A 87 -0.09 -13.76 -10.34
C ASP A 87 0.82 -14.75 -9.61
N GLU A 88 2.10 -14.80 -9.96
CA GLU A 88 3.11 -15.60 -9.27
C GLU A 88 3.28 -15.15 -7.81
N ILE A 89 3.37 -13.84 -7.60
CA ILE A 89 3.47 -13.24 -6.26
C ILE A 89 2.25 -13.58 -5.42
N LEU A 90 1.05 -13.52 -6.00
CA LEU A 90 -0.21 -13.72 -5.27
C LEU A 90 -0.48 -15.20 -4.98
N THR A 91 -0.01 -16.11 -5.84
CA THR A 91 -0.23 -17.56 -5.69
C THR A 91 0.65 -18.16 -4.60
N ASP A 92 1.92 -17.79 -4.51
CA ASP A 92 2.84 -18.31 -3.48
C ASP A 92 2.68 -17.56 -2.14
N PRO A 93 2.18 -18.21 -1.07
CA PRO A 93 1.97 -17.57 0.22
C PRO A 93 3.24 -17.03 0.87
N LYS A 94 4.39 -17.69 0.67
CA LYS A 94 5.66 -17.26 1.27
C LYS A 94 6.15 -16.00 0.59
N LEU A 95 6.20 -16.02 -0.74
CA LEU A 95 6.62 -14.88 -1.54
C LEU A 95 5.68 -13.68 -1.32
N ARG A 96 4.37 -13.94 -1.32
CA ARG A 96 3.34 -12.94 -1.01
C ARG A 96 3.62 -12.23 0.30
N SER A 97 3.70 -12.98 1.40
CA SER A 97 3.91 -12.41 2.74
C SER A 97 5.18 -11.56 2.78
N ILE A 98 6.28 -12.07 2.24
CA ILE A 98 7.57 -11.40 2.22
C ILE A 98 7.53 -10.09 1.43
N ILE A 99 6.89 -10.07 0.26
CA ILE A 99 6.78 -8.88 -0.60
C ILE A 99 5.88 -7.81 0.05
N PHE A 100 4.72 -8.19 0.61
CA PHE A 100 3.83 -7.22 1.25
C PHE A 100 4.47 -6.59 2.51
N VAL A 101 5.28 -7.33 3.26
CA VAL A 101 6.09 -6.77 4.35
C VAL A 101 7.11 -5.76 3.81
N MET A 102 7.77 -6.06 2.70
CA MET A 102 8.73 -5.15 2.08
C MET A 102 8.05 -3.87 1.60
N LEU A 103 6.92 -3.99 0.88
CA LEU A 103 6.13 -2.85 0.41
C LEU A 103 5.73 -1.96 1.59
N ASN A 104 5.27 -2.55 2.69
CA ASN A 104 4.95 -1.78 3.90
C ASN A 104 6.15 -1.02 4.45
N GLY A 105 7.32 -1.66 4.50
CA GLY A 105 8.57 -1.01 4.90
C GLY A 105 8.98 0.14 3.97
N LEU A 106 8.83 -0.03 2.65
CA LEU A 106 9.13 1.01 1.67
C LEU A 106 8.25 2.26 1.84
N PHE A 107 6.93 2.06 1.95
CA PHE A 107 5.99 3.18 2.14
C PHE A 107 6.08 3.80 3.55
N THR A 108 6.53 3.06 4.56
CA THR A 108 6.72 3.63 5.91
C THR A 108 8.03 4.42 5.98
N THR A 109 9.15 3.81 5.62
CA THR A 109 10.49 4.34 5.89
C THR A 109 11.06 5.16 4.72
N LEU A 110 10.81 4.74 3.47
CA LEU A 110 11.43 5.31 2.27
C LEU A 110 10.41 6.02 1.36
N HIS A 111 9.28 6.47 1.90
CA HIS A 111 8.20 7.11 1.12
C HIS A 111 8.70 8.20 0.18
N LYS A 112 9.59 9.10 0.63
CA LYS A 112 10.13 10.19 -0.20
C LYS A 112 10.73 9.70 -1.52
N PHE A 113 11.39 8.55 -1.48
CA PHE A 113 12.02 7.96 -2.65
C PHE A 113 11.02 7.16 -3.48
N VAL A 114 10.08 6.47 -2.85
CA VAL A 114 8.99 5.74 -3.54
C VAL A 114 8.11 6.71 -4.36
N PHE A 115 7.80 7.89 -3.81
CA PHE A 115 7.04 8.92 -4.53
C PHE A 115 7.82 9.57 -5.67
N LYS A 116 9.16 9.50 -5.67
CA LYS A 116 10.02 9.98 -6.77
C LYS A 116 10.24 8.96 -7.89
N LEU A 117 9.75 7.72 -7.74
CA LEU A 117 9.82 6.70 -8.78
C LEU A 117 9.10 7.13 -10.08
N SER A 118 9.49 6.56 -11.22
CA SER A 118 8.72 6.68 -12.45
C SER A 118 7.34 6.04 -12.33
N ASN A 119 6.44 6.37 -13.27
CA ASN A 119 5.03 5.96 -13.21
C ASN A 119 4.86 4.43 -13.29
N GLU A 120 5.63 3.73 -14.12
CA GLU A 120 5.49 2.28 -14.31
C GLU A 120 5.76 1.45 -13.02
N PRO A 121 6.90 1.61 -12.31
CA PRO A 121 7.14 0.96 -11.03
C PRO A 121 6.08 1.27 -9.96
N PHE A 122 5.66 2.53 -9.90
CA PHE A 122 4.65 2.95 -8.93
C PHE A 122 3.29 2.31 -9.23
N GLN A 123 2.90 2.24 -10.50
CA GLN A 123 1.70 1.55 -10.95
C GLN A 123 1.72 0.07 -10.61
N LYS A 124 2.88 -0.60 -10.77
CA LYS A 124 3.06 -2.00 -10.37
C LYS A 124 2.80 -2.19 -8.88
N PHE A 125 3.32 -1.30 -8.02
CA PHE A 125 3.04 -1.34 -6.58
C PHE A 125 1.56 -1.14 -6.26
N LEU A 126 0.90 -0.14 -6.85
CA LEU A 126 -0.53 0.09 -6.64
C LEU A 126 -1.37 -1.10 -7.13
N SER A 127 -1.01 -1.70 -8.26
CA SER A 127 -1.71 -2.87 -8.81
C SER A 127 -1.61 -4.08 -7.88
N LEU A 128 -0.44 -4.30 -7.27
CA LEU A 128 -0.27 -5.34 -6.24
C LEU A 128 -1.11 -5.07 -4.99
N LEU A 129 -1.21 -3.81 -4.55
CA LEU A 129 -2.08 -3.45 -3.42
C LEU A 129 -3.56 -3.72 -3.73
N ILE A 130 -4.04 -3.34 -4.92
CA ILE A 130 -5.42 -3.60 -5.36
C ILE A 130 -5.69 -5.11 -5.43
N ALA A 131 -4.77 -5.89 -5.99
CA ALA A 131 -4.91 -7.34 -6.06
C ALA A 131 -4.88 -7.98 -4.66
N GLY A 132 -4.01 -7.49 -3.77
CA GLY A 132 -3.93 -7.93 -2.37
C GLY A 132 -5.19 -7.63 -1.56
N LEU A 133 -5.88 -6.50 -1.82
CA LEU A 133 -7.15 -6.16 -1.17
C LEU A 133 -8.28 -7.15 -1.51
N LYS A 134 -8.24 -7.75 -2.71
CA LYS A 134 -9.25 -8.71 -3.18
C LYS A 134 -9.01 -10.14 -2.68
N MET A 135 -7.94 -10.36 -1.92
CA MET A 135 -7.61 -11.68 -1.41
C MET A 135 -8.43 -12.07 -0.19
N THR A 136 -8.58 -13.37 0.03
CA THR A 136 -9.21 -13.95 1.23
C THR A 136 -8.31 -13.93 2.47
N ASP A 137 -7.00 -13.73 2.28
CA ASP A 137 -6.00 -13.70 3.36
C ASP A 137 -6.08 -12.37 4.13
N ASN A 138 -6.71 -12.40 5.29
CA ASN A 138 -6.92 -11.22 6.13
C ASN A 138 -5.61 -10.51 6.53
N ASN A 139 -4.47 -11.21 6.59
CA ASN A 139 -3.21 -10.56 6.93
C ASN A 139 -2.72 -9.67 5.78
N VAL A 140 -2.82 -10.16 4.55
CA VAL A 140 -2.45 -9.39 3.35
C VAL A 140 -3.35 -8.18 3.19
N VAL A 141 -4.67 -8.36 3.33
CA VAL A 141 -5.64 -7.24 3.23
C VAL A 141 -5.36 -6.18 4.30
N ARG A 142 -5.06 -6.58 5.56
CA ARG A 142 -4.65 -5.63 6.62
C ARG A 142 -3.38 -4.86 6.27
N THR A 143 -2.38 -5.54 5.71
CA THR A 143 -1.14 -4.87 5.26
C THR A 143 -1.43 -3.89 4.13
N CYS A 144 -2.25 -4.25 3.14
CA CYS A 144 -2.67 -3.34 2.08
C CYS A 144 -3.37 -2.10 2.64
N ILE A 145 -4.37 -2.27 3.50
CA ILE A 145 -5.08 -1.15 4.15
C ILE A 145 -4.10 -0.24 4.88
N THR A 146 -3.15 -0.80 5.62
CA THR A 146 -2.13 -0.02 6.35
C THR A 146 -1.28 0.82 5.41
N ILE A 147 -0.80 0.23 4.31
CA ILE A 147 0.00 0.94 3.31
C ILE A 147 -0.81 2.09 2.68
N ILE A 148 -2.07 1.83 2.36
CA ILE A 148 -2.94 2.83 1.73
C ILE A 148 -3.21 3.98 2.71
N THR A 149 -3.53 3.68 3.97
CA THR A 149 -3.65 4.71 5.01
C THR A 149 -2.39 5.57 5.09
N ILE A 150 -1.20 4.97 5.12
CA ILE A 150 0.09 5.69 5.15
C ILE A 150 0.23 6.61 3.93
N ILE A 151 -0.10 6.13 2.72
CA ILE A 151 -0.03 6.93 1.49
C ILE A 151 -0.87 8.21 1.63
N PHE A 152 -2.11 8.10 2.12
CA PHE A 152 -3.00 9.25 2.25
C PHE A 152 -2.63 10.17 3.41
N GLU A 153 -2.28 9.61 4.57
CA GLU A 153 -1.79 10.39 5.71
C GLU A 153 -0.53 11.19 5.35
N LEU A 154 0.38 10.62 4.55
CA LEU A 154 1.56 11.34 4.07
C LEU A 154 1.16 12.51 3.17
N VAL A 155 0.26 12.30 2.20
CA VAL A 155 -0.19 13.40 1.33
C VAL A 155 -0.86 14.51 2.14
N ASP A 156 -1.70 14.17 3.11
CA ASP A 156 -2.40 15.15 3.95
C ASP A 156 -1.43 15.93 4.85
N ASN A 157 -0.41 15.24 5.40
CA ASN A 157 0.64 15.88 6.19
C ASN A 157 1.54 16.79 5.36
N ILE A 158 1.87 16.40 4.13
CA ILE A 158 2.67 17.22 3.21
C ILE A 158 1.83 18.44 2.78
N GLN A 159 0.53 18.25 2.50
CA GLN A 159 -0.43 19.34 2.22
C GLN A 159 -0.48 20.37 3.35
N ALA A 160 -0.54 19.92 4.60
CA ALA A 160 -0.57 20.82 5.76
C ALA A 160 0.74 21.57 5.99
N ARG A 161 1.87 21.09 5.47
CA ARG A 161 3.22 21.63 5.71
C ARG A 161 3.82 22.43 4.55
N GLU A 162 3.13 22.50 3.41
CA GLU A 162 3.55 23.24 2.20
C GLU A 162 5.02 23.00 1.79
N THR A 163 5.49 21.74 1.85
CA THR A 163 6.89 21.42 1.56
C THR A 163 7.21 21.48 0.06
N GLU A 164 8.48 21.67 -0.32
CA GLU A 164 8.93 21.74 -1.74
C GLU A 164 8.52 20.52 -2.60
N ASP A 165 8.42 19.32 -2.00
CA ASP A 165 8.01 18.10 -2.70
C ASP A 165 6.49 18.08 -3.04
N MET A 166 5.70 19.06 -2.61
CA MET A 166 4.23 19.08 -2.73
C MET A 166 3.70 18.84 -4.15
N ASN A 167 4.29 19.52 -5.13
CA ASN A 167 3.85 19.46 -6.52
C ASN A 167 4.03 18.06 -7.11
N ASP A 168 5.10 17.36 -6.75
CA ASP A 168 5.39 16.02 -7.26
C ASP A 168 4.40 15.00 -6.70
N TYR A 169 4.07 15.11 -5.41
CA TYR A 169 3.07 14.24 -4.78
C TYR A 169 1.66 14.49 -5.32
N GLN A 170 1.28 15.76 -5.53
CA GLN A 170 -0.02 16.11 -6.10
C GLN A 170 -0.15 15.59 -7.53
N ARG A 171 0.85 15.84 -8.39
CA ARG A 171 0.88 15.30 -9.76
C ARG A 171 0.75 13.79 -9.77
N LYS A 172 1.46 13.10 -8.89
CA LYS A 172 1.37 11.64 -8.80
C LYS A 172 -0.03 11.17 -8.35
N MET A 173 -0.67 11.88 -7.45
CA MET A 173 -2.05 11.57 -7.05
C MET A 173 -3.04 11.78 -8.20
N GLU A 174 -2.83 12.81 -9.02
CA GLU A 174 -3.65 13.09 -10.21
C GLU A 174 -3.44 12.03 -11.30
N ASP A 175 -2.19 11.70 -11.61
CA ASP A 175 -1.78 10.68 -12.60
C ASP A 175 -2.41 9.31 -12.29
N PHE A 176 -2.49 8.95 -11.02
CA PHE A 176 -3.01 7.66 -10.56
C PHE A 176 -4.45 7.72 -10.05
N SER A 177 -5.19 8.80 -10.34
CA SER A 177 -6.57 9.00 -9.87
C SER A 177 -7.49 7.81 -10.18
N GLU A 178 -7.49 7.30 -11.42
CA GLU A 178 -8.26 6.10 -11.80
C GLU A 178 -7.85 4.84 -11.02
N THR A 179 -6.56 4.70 -10.73
CA THR A 179 -6.06 3.57 -9.94
C THR A 179 -6.54 3.66 -8.49
N PHE A 180 -6.57 4.86 -7.91
CA PHE A 180 -7.11 5.08 -6.57
C PHE A 180 -8.62 4.90 -6.50
N LYS A 181 -9.38 5.19 -7.56
CA LYS A 181 -10.81 4.82 -7.63
C LYS A 181 -11.00 3.31 -7.56
N MET A 182 -10.26 2.55 -8.38
CA MET A 182 -10.30 1.08 -8.33
C MET A 182 -9.90 0.54 -6.95
N MET A 183 -8.92 1.18 -6.31
CA MET A 183 -8.51 0.87 -4.94
C MET A 183 -9.62 1.15 -3.92
N THR A 184 -10.35 2.27 -4.06
CA THR A 184 -11.49 2.62 -3.20
C THR A 184 -12.57 1.55 -3.26
N LYS A 185 -12.90 1.09 -4.48
CA LYS A 185 -13.83 -0.03 -4.66
C LYS A 185 -13.33 -1.31 -3.99
N ALA A 186 -12.08 -1.69 -4.24
CA ALA A 186 -11.51 -2.91 -3.66
C ALA A 186 -11.45 -2.85 -2.13
N SER A 187 -11.19 -1.68 -1.54
CA SER A 187 -11.25 -1.46 -0.09
C SER A 187 -12.68 -1.56 0.44
N LEU A 188 -13.68 -1.12 -0.32
CA LEU A 188 -15.09 -1.17 0.06
C LEU A 188 -15.59 -2.62 0.05
N ASP A 189 -15.27 -3.36 -1.01
CA ASP A 189 -15.51 -4.81 -1.10
C ASP A 189 -14.81 -5.53 0.07
N ALA A 190 -13.55 -5.21 0.33
CA ALA A 190 -12.84 -5.77 1.48
C ALA A 190 -13.53 -5.45 2.80
N TYR A 191 -14.06 -4.24 3.01
CA TYR A 191 -14.79 -3.92 4.24
C TYR A 191 -16.10 -4.70 4.38
N LEU A 192 -16.89 -4.75 3.30
CA LEU A 192 -18.20 -5.39 3.30
C LEU A 192 -18.09 -6.90 3.49
N PHE A 193 -17.14 -7.55 2.82
CA PHE A 193 -17.05 -9.01 2.76
C PHE A 193 -15.96 -9.63 3.63
N SER A 194 -15.05 -8.84 4.23
CA SER A 194 -14.00 -9.36 5.12
C SER A 194 -14.23 -9.03 6.61
N SER A 195 -13.40 -9.59 7.49
CA SER A 195 -13.47 -9.37 8.94
C SER A 195 -12.69 -8.13 9.42
N ILE A 196 -12.19 -7.29 8.51
CA ILE A 196 -11.27 -6.19 8.82
C ILE A 196 -12.05 -4.88 8.90
N GLN A 197 -12.64 -4.61 10.07
CA GLN A 197 -13.56 -3.48 10.23
C GLN A 197 -12.84 -2.19 10.65
N GLY A 198 -12.10 -2.19 11.76
CA GLY A 198 -11.61 -0.94 12.37
C GLY A 198 -10.66 -0.10 11.50
N ARG A 199 -9.53 -0.67 11.06
CA ARG A 199 -8.52 0.09 10.27
C ARG A 199 -8.94 0.40 8.84
N ALA A 200 -9.84 -0.40 8.28
CA ALA A 200 -10.35 -0.23 6.93
C ALA A 200 -11.20 1.03 6.78
N ILE A 201 -11.95 1.42 7.82
CA ILE A 201 -12.82 2.61 7.82
C ILE A 201 -12.01 3.89 7.62
N GLY A 202 -10.88 4.04 8.33
CA GLY A 202 -10.02 5.22 8.18
C GLY A 202 -9.47 5.35 6.76
N CYS A 203 -8.97 4.23 6.21
CA CYS A 203 -8.51 4.16 4.82
C CYS A 203 -9.62 4.52 3.82
N LEU A 204 -10.81 3.92 3.99
CA LEU A 204 -11.97 4.18 3.15
C LEU A 204 -12.44 5.61 3.23
N ALA A 205 -12.47 6.19 4.43
CA ALA A 205 -12.87 7.57 4.65
C ALA A 205 -11.95 8.54 3.89
N SER A 206 -10.63 8.34 3.98
CA SER A 206 -9.64 9.17 3.26
C SER A 206 -9.79 9.05 1.74
N LEU A 207 -9.99 7.83 1.23
CA LEU A 207 -10.21 7.56 -0.20
C LEU A 207 -11.51 8.19 -0.71
N MET A 208 -12.63 7.96 -0.03
CA MET A 208 -13.95 8.46 -0.40
C MET A 208 -14.04 9.99 -0.33
N LYS A 209 -13.36 10.62 0.63
CA LYS A 209 -13.30 12.08 0.74
C LYS A 209 -12.65 12.73 -0.49
N ARG A 210 -11.62 12.08 -1.04
CA ARG A 210 -10.82 12.61 -2.17
C ARG A 210 -11.42 12.25 -3.53
N TYR A 211 -11.88 11.02 -3.72
CA TYR A 211 -12.37 10.52 -5.01
C TYR A 211 -13.88 10.26 -4.98
N ARG A 212 -14.70 11.33 -4.86
CA ARG A 212 -16.16 11.36 -4.59
C ARG A 212 -17.10 10.61 -5.60
N TYR A 213 -16.73 9.43 -6.09
CA TYR A 213 -17.44 8.63 -7.11
C TYR A 213 -18.53 7.73 -6.53
N PHE A 214 -19.33 8.24 -5.59
CA PHE A 214 -20.34 7.46 -4.86
C PHE A 214 -21.40 6.85 -5.78
N ASP A 215 -21.81 7.58 -6.82
CA ASP A 215 -22.90 7.18 -7.70
C ASP A 215 -22.50 5.98 -8.60
N GLU A 216 -21.25 5.92 -9.06
CA GLU A 216 -20.71 4.78 -9.82
C GLU A 216 -20.57 3.52 -8.97
N TYR A 217 -20.13 3.67 -7.71
CA TYR A 217 -20.05 2.55 -6.78
C TYR A 217 -21.45 2.01 -6.47
N ALA A 218 -22.41 2.89 -6.19
CA ALA A 218 -23.80 2.50 -5.91
C ALA A 218 -24.41 1.71 -7.08
N GLN A 219 -24.24 2.17 -8.32
CA GLN A 219 -24.75 1.47 -9.51
C GLN A 219 -24.24 0.04 -9.64
N GLN A 220 -22.99 -0.22 -9.28
CA GLN A 220 -22.40 -1.56 -9.38
C GLN A 220 -22.98 -2.54 -8.35
N TYR A 221 -23.28 -2.08 -7.13
CA TYR A 221 -23.94 -2.92 -6.12
C TYR A 221 -25.43 -3.10 -6.43
N LEU A 222 -26.09 -2.11 -7.05
CA LEU A 222 -27.49 -2.20 -7.46
C LEU A 222 -27.69 -3.25 -8.56
N ILE A 223 -26.75 -3.36 -9.51
CA ILE A 223 -26.79 -4.38 -10.58
C ILE A 223 -26.62 -5.80 -10.02
N ALA A 224 -25.92 -5.94 -8.89
CA ALA A 224 -25.65 -7.24 -8.27
C ALA A 224 -26.82 -7.77 -7.41
N GLN A 225 -27.78 -6.92 -7.01
CA GLN A 225 -28.86 -7.29 -6.09
C GLN A 225 -30.18 -7.60 -6.80
N LYS A 226 -30.91 -8.60 -6.27
CA LYS A 226 -32.23 -9.03 -6.78
C LYS A 226 -33.42 -8.54 -5.94
N ASN A 227 -33.20 -8.12 -4.70
CA ASN A 227 -34.26 -7.76 -3.74
C ASN A 227 -34.49 -6.25 -3.68
N GLU A 228 -35.73 -5.80 -3.93
CA GLU A 228 -36.13 -4.39 -3.99
C GLU A 228 -35.90 -3.62 -2.66
N VAL A 229 -36.00 -4.31 -1.52
CA VAL A 229 -35.74 -3.74 -0.18
C VAL A 229 -34.24 -3.48 0.05
N GLN A 230 -33.37 -4.39 -0.41
CA GLN A 230 -31.92 -4.23 -0.31
C GLN A 230 -31.43 -3.11 -1.23
N THR A 231 -32.02 -3.00 -2.43
CA THR A 231 -31.78 -1.91 -3.40
C THR A 231 -32.07 -0.53 -2.77
N GLN A 232 -33.20 -0.38 -2.06
CA GLN A 232 -33.54 0.87 -1.38
C GLN A 232 -32.61 1.19 -0.20
N LEU A 233 -32.18 0.17 0.56
CA LEU A 233 -31.20 0.35 1.64
C LEU A 233 -29.85 0.82 1.10
N ILE A 234 -29.35 0.22 0.01
CA ILE A 234 -28.11 0.66 -0.65
C ILE A 234 -28.20 2.11 -1.09
N ILE A 235 -29.29 2.49 -1.79
CA ILE A 235 -29.47 3.87 -2.26
C ILE A 235 -29.46 4.85 -1.07
N LYS A 236 -30.20 4.53 0.01
CA LYS A 236 -30.25 5.36 1.21
C LYS A 236 -28.88 5.46 1.89
N SER A 237 -28.17 4.35 2.01
CA SER A 237 -26.84 4.29 2.61
C SER A 237 -25.81 5.11 1.83
N PHE A 238 -25.78 5.00 0.49
CA PHE A 238 -24.89 5.82 -0.34
C PHE A 238 -25.28 7.31 -0.32
N GLN A 239 -26.57 7.66 -0.20
CA GLN A 239 -27.01 9.05 0.01
C GLN A 239 -26.56 9.60 1.36
N THR A 240 -26.67 8.82 2.44
CA THR A 240 -26.16 9.20 3.76
C THR A 240 -24.65 9.40 3.74
N ILE A 241 -23.91 8.50 3.07
CA ILE A 241 -22.46 8.64 2.90
C ILE A 241 -22.13 9.92 2.12
N LYS A 242 -22.80 10.18 0.99
CA LYS A 242 -22.61 11.38 0.15
C LYS A 242 -22.84 12.69 0.91
N ASN A 243 -23.83 12.71 1.79
CA ASN A 243 -24.13 13.89 2.62
C ASN A 243 -23.15 14.04 3.80
N ALA A 244 -22.50 12.97 4.24
CA ALA A 244 -21.62 12.96 5.40
C ALA A 244 -20.13 13.19 5.09
N VAL A 245 -19.72 13.18 3.82
CA VAL A 245 -18.30 13.24 3.38
C VAL A 245 -17.53 14.44 3.95
N GLU A 246 -18.21 15.57 4.14
CA GLU A 246 -17.59 16.80 4.62
C GLU A 246 -17.63 16.93 6.16
N ASN A 247 -18.30 16.01 6.85
CA ASN A 247 -18.42 16.02 8.31
C ASN A 247 -17.14 15.46 8.96
N PRO A 248 -16.59 16.09 10.01
CA PRO A 248 -15.45 15.54 10.77
C PRO A 248 -15.73 14.16 11.40
N GLN A 249 -17.00 13.80 11.65
CA GLN A 249 -17.42 12.46 12.13
C GLN A 249 -17.68 11.46 10.99
N PHE A 250 -17.22 11.75 9.76
CA PHE A 250 -17.43 10.88 8.61
C PHE A 250 -16.99 9.41 8.82
N PRO A 251 -15.84 9.10 9.45
CA PRO A 251 -15.46 7.72 9.71
C PRO A 251 -16.48 6.95 10.57
N ASP A 252 -17.06 7.60 11.58
CA ASP A 252 -18.05 6.97 12.47
C ASP A 252 -19.39 6.75 11.77
N ILE A 253 -19.81 7.72 10.95
CA ILE A 253 -21.03 7.61 10.12
C ILE A 253 -20.84 6.49 9.10
N LEU A 254 -19.68 6.46 8.42
CA LEU A 254 -19.34 5.44 7.44
C LEU A 254 -19.34 4.04 8.07
N SER A 255 -18.77 3.88 9.26
CA SER A 255 -18.79 2.63 10.02
C SER A 255 -20.22 2.14 10.30
N LYS A 256 -21.08 3.02 10.84
CA LYS A 256 -22.48 2.69 11.14
C LYS A 256 -23.23 2.27 9.89
N THR A 257 -23.16 3.08 8.84
CA THR A 257 -23.88 2.84 7.58
C THR A 257 -23.39 1.58 6.85
N LEU A 258 -22.08 1.29 6.87
CA LEU A 258 -21.56 0.07 6.25
C LEU A 258 -21.88 -1.20 7.08
N ASN A 259 -21.90 -1.11 8.41
CA ASN A 259 -22.31 -2.23 9.25
C ASN A 259 -23.81 -2.56 9.07
N GLU A 260 -24.65 -1.54 8.91
CA GLU A 260 -26.06 -1.70 8.55
C GLU A 260 -26.24 -2.34 7.17
N MET A 261 -25.44 -1.95 6.17
CA MET A 261 -25.47 -2.61 4.85
C MET A 261 -25.04 -4.06 4.93
N ARG A 262 -23.95 -4.37 5.65
CA ARG A 262 -23.45 -5.74 5.80
C ARG A 262 -24.45 -6.66 6.49
N GLY A 263 -25.04 -6.21 7.60
CA GLY A 263 -26.02 -7.02 8.36
C GLY A 263 -27.23 -7.45 7.53
N ASN A 264 -27.54 -6.71 6.46
CA ASN A 264 -28.63 -7.01 5.52
C ASN A 264 -28.18 -7.75 4.24
N ILE A 265 -26.87 -7.83 3.99
CA ILE A 265 -26.27 -8.61 2.89
C ILE A 265 -25.98 -10.04 3.35
N ASP A 266 -25.59 -10.23 4.62
CA ASP A 266 -25.31 -11.54 5.23
C ASP A 266 -26.59 -12.29 5.69
N SER A 267 -27.78 -11.68 5.56
CA SER A 267 -29.05 -12.19 6.11
C SER A 267 -29.91 -13.02 5.14
N ASP A 268 -29.31 -13.61 4.11
CA ASP A 268 -29.95 -14.60 3.21
C ASP A 268 -29.32 -16.00 3.39
#